data_AF-A0A2G9MSK2-F1
#
_entry.id   AF-A0A2G9MSK2-F1
#
_cell.length_a   1.000
_cell.length_b   1.000
_cell.length_c   1.000
_cell.angle_alpha   90.00
_cell.angle_beta   90.00
_cell.angle_gamma   90.00
#
_symmetry.space_group_name_H-M   'P 1'
#
loop_
_entity.id
_entity.type
_entity.pdbx_description
1 polymer ?
#
loop_
_entity_poly.entity_id
_entity_poly.type
_entity_poly.pdbx_seq_one_letter_code
_entity_poly.pdbx_strand_id
1 'polypeptide(L)'
;MAEMTLKEWTSAYIKYKDTLHKRIEKIDDSLNNKILILKKDGKKEEHLCEENLEQINPANITEQKISTLNKKKNVDWLIKNWDSLKNTSSTITFVNTKKSEHWAISPKMHHLITDKEALKPGIKTLFESVAEMQ
;
A
#
# COMPACT_ATOMS: atom_id res chain seq x y z
N MET A 1 -16.71 -17.41 -6.12
CA MET A 1 -16.75 -16.28 -5.17
C MET A 1 -16.46 -15.03 -5.96
N ALA A 2 -17.25 -13.96 -5.79
CA ALA A 2 -17.00 -12.70 -6.49
C ALA A 2 -15.62 -12.16 -6.06
N GLU A 3 -14.80 -11.77 -7.02
CA GLU A 3 -13.49 -11.18 -6.78
C GLU A 3 -13.68 -9.74 -6.27
N MET A 4 -13.15 -9.45 -5.08
CA MET A 4 -13.20 -8.10 -4.51
C MET A 4 -12.17 -7.23 -5.23
N THR A 5 -12.57 -6.01 -5.61
CA THR A 5 -11.64 -5.05 -6.20
C THR A 5 -10.61 -4.58 -5.16
N LEU A 6 -9.45 -4.08 -5.62
CA LEU A 6 -8.42 -3.54 -4.73
C LEU A 6 -8.96 -2.45 -3.79
N LYS A 7 -9.85 -1.59 -4.31
CA LYS A 7 -10.45 -0.49 -3.56
C LYS A 7 -11.42 -0.97 -2.49
N GLU A 8 -12.30 -1.91 -2.83
CA GLU A 8 -13.21 -2.54 -1.85
C GLU A 8 -12.42 -3.24 -0.75
N TRP A 9 -11.37 -3.99 -1.12
CA TRP A 9 -10.49 -4.64 -0.16
C TRP A 9 -9.81 -3.63 0.75
N THR A 10 -9.28 -2.55 0.17
CA THR A 10 -8.60 -1.49 0.94
C THR A 10 -9.56 -0.80 1.90
N SER A 11 -10.78 -0.49 1.46
CA SER A 11 -11.85 0.09 2.31
C SER A 11 -12.20 -0.84 3.48
N ALA A 12 -12.38 -2.14 3.21
CA ALA A 12 -12.65 -3.14 4.22
C ALA A 12 -11.49 -3.28 5.22
N TYR A 13 -10.25 -3.31 4.73
CA TYR A 13 -9.05 -3.39 5.56
C TYR A 13 -8.87 -2.16 6.47
N ILE A 14 -9.12 -0.96 5.95
CA ILE A 14 -9.11 0.29 6.74
C ILE A 14 -10.14 0.21 7.86
N LYS A 15 -11.38 -0.18 7.55
CA LYS A 15 -12.47 -0.34 8.53
C LYS A 15 -12.08 -1.37 9.59
N TYR A 16 -11.54 -2.52 9.18
CA TYR A 16 -11.07 -3.56 10.09
C TYR A 16 -10.02 -3.03 11.07
N LYS A 17 -8.98 -2.33 10.57
CA LYS A 17 -7.94 -1.72 11.42
C LYS A 17 -8.47 -0.67 12.39
N ASP A 18 -9.52 0.05 12.01
CA ASP A 18 -10.15 1.05 12.87
C ASP A 18 -11.14 0.45 13.89
N THR A 19 -11.53 -0.82 13.77
CA THR A 19 -12.51 -1.47 14.68
C THR A 19 -12.16 -1.28 16.16
N LEU A 20 -10.88 -1.40 16.51
CA LEU A 20 -10.39 -1.27 17.88
C LEU A 20 -10.34 0.19 18.35
N HIS A 21 -9.98 1.11 17.47
CA HIS A 21 -9.67 2.50 17.85
C HIS A 21 -10.84 3.46 17.61
N LYS A 22 -11.75 3.12 16.70
CA LYS A 22 -12.93 3.89 16.28
C LYS A 22 -12.62 5.36 16.03
N ARG A 23 -11.51 5.65 15.33
CA ARG A 23 -11.04 7.01 15.04
C ARG A 23 -11.61 7.56 13.73
N ILE A 24 -12.09 6.70 12.85
CA ILE A 24 -12.67 7.11 11.58
C ILE A 24 -14.09 7.62 11.82
N GLU A 25 -14.37 8.80 11.28
CA GLU A 25 -15.70 9.40 11.25
C GLU A 25 -16.40 9.06 9.92
N LYS A 26 -15.68 9.21 8.80
CA LYS A 26 -16.21 8.97 7.46
C LYS A 26 -15.14 8.39 6.54
N ILE A 27 -15.58 7.48 5.67
CA ILE A 27 -14.81 6.99 4.53
C ILE A 27 -15.58 7.36 3.26
N ASP A 28 -14.88 7.98 2.30
CA ASP A 28 -15.42 8.33 0.99
C ASP A 28 -14.58 7.62 -0.08
N ASP A 29 -15.23 6.70 -0.77
CA ASP A 29 -14.69 5.88 -1.85
C ASP A 29 -15.37 6.22 -3.20
N SER A 30 -15.87 7.44 -3.37
CA SER A 30 -16.45 7.90 -4.65
C SER A 30 -15.40 8.20 -5.73
N LEU A 31 -14.16 8.53 -5.34
CA LEU A 31 -13.07 8.86 -6.27
C LEU A 31 -12.44 7.60 -6.84
N ASN A 32 -12.29 7.49 -8.18
CA ASN A 32 -11.96 6.24 -8.87
C ASN A 32 -10.84 5.40 -8.20
N ASN A 33 -9.64 5.99 -8.04
CA ASN A 33 -8.46 5.32 -7.48
C ASN A 33 -8.07 5.81 -6.07
N LYS A 34 -8.96 6.51 -5.36
CA LYS A 34 -8.64 7.08 -4.03
C LYS A 34 -9.72 6.77 -3.01
N ILE A 35 -9.29 6.66 -1.76
CA ILE A 35 -10.16 6.59 -0.59
C ILE A 35 -9.78 7.76 0.33
N LEU A 36 -10.75 8.62 0.61
CA LEU A 36 -10.59 9.73 1.56
C LEU A 36 -11.14 9.31 2.91
N ILE A 37 -10.34 9.51 3.96
CA ILE A 37 -10.69 9.17 5.33
C ILE A 37 -10.73 10.46 6.13
N LEU A 38 -11.88 10.75 6.73
CA LEU A 38 -12.02 11.78 7.75
C LEU A 38 -11.98 11.13 9.12
N LYS A 39 -11.06 11.57 9.97
CA LYS A 39 -10.94 11.13 11.36
C LYS A 39 -11.72 12.08 12.28
N LYS A 40 -12.14 11.56 13.43
CA LYS A 40 -12.87 12.31 14.47
C LYS A 40 -12.08 13.50 15.05
N ASP A 41 -10.75 13.51 14.89
CA ASP A 41 -9.91 14.65 15.26
C ASP A 41 -9.82 15.73 14.16
N GLY A 42 -10.63 15.61 13.11
CA GLY A 42 -10.65 16.51 11.96
C GLY A 42 -9.56 16.25 10.93
N LYS A 43 -8.62 15.33 11.17
CA LYS A 43 -7.55 15.02 10.20
C LYS A 43 -8.11 14.28 8.99
N LYS A 44 -7.60 14.66 7.82
CA LYS A 44 -7.87 13.98 6.56
C LYS A 44 -6.68 13.11 6.17
N GLU A 45 -6.96 11.91 5.71
CA GLU A 45 -5.97 10.98 5.17
C GLU A 45 -6.43 10.50 3.80
N GLU A 46 -5.49 10.44 2.85
CA GLU A 46 -5.74 9.93 1.50
C GLU A 46 -5.03 8.58 1.32
N HIS A 47 -5.77 7.61 0.81
CA HIS A 47 -5.25 6.30 0.42
C HIS A 47 -5.39 6.14 -1.10
N LEU A 48 -4.27 5.95 -1.79
CA LEU A 48 -4.22 5.67 -3.21
C LEU A 48 -4.38 4.16 -3.45
N CYS A 49 -5.29 3.77 -4.33
CA CYS A 49 -5.51 2.40 -4.75
C CYS A 49 -5.12 2.27 -6.22
N GLU A 50 -3.93 1.72 -6.49
CA GLU A 50 -3.40 1.59 -7.84
C GLU A 50 -2.97 0.16 -8.12
N GLU A 51 -3.59 -0.48 -9.12
CA GLU A 51 -3.27 -1.85 -9.49
C GLU A 51 -1.93 -1.98 -10.20
N ASN A 52 -1.51 -0.94 -10.93
CA ASN A 52 -0.22 -0.88 -11.61
C ASN A 52 0.60 0.35 -11.20
N LEU A 53 1.62 0.14 -10.38
CA LEU A 53 2.48 1.24 -9.90
C LEU A 53 3.24 1.96 -11.02
N GLU A 54 3.40 1.34 -12.20
CA GLU A 54 4.00 2.00 -13.37
C GLU A 54 3.24 3.26 -13.84
N GLN A 55 1.96 3.40 -13.46
CA GLN A 55 1.15 4.57 -13.77
C GLN A 55 1.43 5.76 -12.85
N ILE A 56 2.20 5.55 -11.78
CA ILE A 56 2.53 6.58 -10.78
C ILE A 56 3.97 7.05 -10.99
N ASN A 57 4.16 8.37 -10.94
CA ASN A 57 5.50 8.94 -10.82
C ASN A 57 5.97 8.84 -9.35
N PRO A 58 7.05 8.12 -9.03
CA PRO A 58 7.52 7.97 -7.66
C PRO A 58 7.92 9.31 -7.00
N ALA A 59 8.27 10.33 -7.78
CA ALA A 59 8.59 11.66 -7.26
C ALA A 59 7.37 12.39 -6.68
N ASN A 60 6.15 11.99 -7.04
CA ASN A 60 4.92 12.58 -6.52
C ASN A 60 4.43 11.91 -5.23
N ILE A 61 5.09 10.83 -4.79
CA ILE A 61 4.74 10.11 -3.59
C ILE A 61 5.43 10.78 -2.39
N THR A 62 4.65 11.29 -1.45
CA THR A 62 5.18 11.98 -0.25
C THR A 62 4.73 11.31 1.04
N GLU A 63 3.45 11.44 1.38
CA GLU A 63 2.86 10.99 2.66
C GLU A 63 1.63 10.08 2.46
N GLN A 64 1.37 9.67 1.22
CA GLN A 64 0.23 8.83 0.88
C GLN A 64 0.44 7.39 1.35
N LYS A 65 -0.63 6.76 1.82
CA LYS A 65 -0.69 5.31 1.87
C LYS A 65 -1.13 4.81 0.51
N ILE A 66 -0.49 3.75 0.04
CA ILE A 66 -0.72 3.19 -1.29
C ILE A 66 -1.08 1.72 -1.10
N SER A 67 -2.16 1.27 -1.71
CA SER A 67 -2.49 -0.14 -1.86
C SER A 67 -2.33 -0.51 -3.33
N THR A 68 -1.71 -1.66 -3.59
CA THR A 68 -1.45 -2.19 -4.92
C THR A 68 -1.57 -3.70 -4.95
N LEU A 69 -1.73 -4.29 -6.13
CA LEU A 69 -1.78 -5.74 -6.26
C LEU A 69 -0.39 -6.36 -6.06
N ASN A 70 -0.34 -7.53 -5.43
CA ASN A 70 0.86 -8.33 -5.25
C ASN A 70 1.30 -8.99 -6.57
N LYS A 71 1.67 -8.16 -7.56
CA LYS A 71 2.18 -8.58 -8.87
C LYS A 71 3.68 -8.36 -8.92
N LYS A 72 4.42 -9.27 -9.54
CA LYS A 72 5.87 -9.13 -9.72
C LYS A 72 6.26 -7.76 -10.30
N LYS A 73 5.52 -7.25 -11.29
CA LYS A 73 5.78 -5.93 -11.90
C LYS A 73 5.74 -4.77 -10.90
N ASN A 74 4.85 -4.80 -9.90
CA ASN A 74 4.75 -3.74 -8.89
C ASN A 74 5.93 -3.83 -7.90
N VAL A 75 6.41 -5.03 -7.62
CA VAL A 75 7.61 -5.26 -6.79
C VAL A 75 8.87 -4.82 -7.52
N ASP A 76 8.99 -5.16 -8.80
CA ASP A 76 10.08 -4.71 -9.65
C ASP A 76 10.10 -3.18 -9.77
N TRP A 77 8.92 -2.55 -9.89
CA TRP A 77 8.79 -1.08 -9.86
C TRP A 77 9.25 -0.49 -8.52
N LEU A 78 8.88 -1.09 -7.38
CA LEU A 78 9.32 -0.64 -6.05
C LEU A 78 10.85 -0.67 -5.93
N ILE A 79 11.47 -1.79 -6.33
CA ILE A 79 12.92 -1.96 -6.27
C ILE A 79 13.62 -0.96 -7.19
N LYS A 80 13.11 -0.79 -8.42
CA LYS A 80 13.67 0.14 -9.42
C LYS A 80 13.64 1.58 -8.93
N ASN A 81 12.58 1.98 -8.24
CA ASN A 81 12.35 3.37 -7.81
C ASN A 81 12.67 3.60 -6.34
N TRP A 82 13.36 2.66 -5.69
CA TRP A 82 13.61 2.71 -4.24
C TRP A 82 14.27 4.01 -3.78
N ASP A 83 15.26 4.51 -4.53
CA ASP A 83 15.99 5.73 -4.18
C ASP A 83 15.10 6.98 -4.13
N SER A 84 14.04 7.04 -4.95
CA SER A 84 13.05 8.12 -4.91
C SER A 84 12.09 7.98 -3.73
N LEU A 85 11.87 6.74 -3.25
CA LEU A 85 10.88 6.43 -2.24
C LEU A 85 11.44 6.42 -0.82
N LYS A 86 12.74 6.11 -0.66
CA LYS A 86 13.37 5.86 0.64
C LYS A 86 13.31 6.99 1.66
N ASN A 87 13.00 8.21 1.24
CA ASN A 87 12.84 9.36 2.14
C ASN A 87 11.36 9.73 2.39
N THR A 88 10.43 9.09 1.70
CA THR A 88 8.99 9.36 1.78
C THR A 88 8.40 8.76 3.06
N SER A 89 7.40 9.42 3.63
CA SER A 89 6.61 8.87 4.76
C SER A 89 5.53 7.89 4.28
N SER A 90 5.59 7.47 3.01
CA SER A 90 4.61 6.57 2.42
C SER A 90 4.67 5.17 2.99
N THR A 91 3.56 4.46 2.87
CA THR A 91 3.48 3.02 3.12
C THR A 91 2.80 2.37 1.92
N ILE A 92 3.44 1.39 1.32
CA ILE A 92 2.94 0.66 0.17
C ILE A 92 2.50 -0.72 0.66
N THR A 93 1.23 -1.05 0.46
CA THR A 93 0.62 -2.33 0.82
C THR A 93 0.39 -3.13 -0.45
N PHE A 94 1.00 -4.31 -0.53
CA PHE A 94 0.83 -5.26 -1.63
C PHE A 94 -0.21 -6.29 -1.24
N VAL A 95 -1.22 -6.47 -2.07
CA VAL A 95 -2.45 -7.18 -1.73
C VAL A 95 -2.73 -8.30 -2.72
N ASN A 96 -3.09 -9.46 -2.19
CA ASN A 96 -3.80 -10.49 -2.94
C ASN A 96 -5.28 -10.46 -2.53
N THR A 97 -6.13 -9.87 -3.37
CA THR A 97 -7.57 -9.69 -3.06
C THR A 97 -8.35 -11.01 -3.06
N LYS A 98 -7.86 -12.04 -3.78
CA LYS A 98 -8.49 -13.37 -3.84
C LYS A 98 -8.32 -14.15 -2.54
N LYS A 99 -7.15 -14.04 -1.91
CA LYS A 99 -6.82 -14.73 -0.66
C LYS A 99 -6.94 -13.84 0.59
N SER A 100 -7.19 -12.54 0.40
CA SER A 100 -7.15 -11.54 1.48
C SER A 100 -5.84 -11.55 2.27
N GLU A 101 -4.74 -11.85 1.58
CA GLU A 101 -3.38 -11.79 2.10
C GLU A 101 -2.73 -10.48 1.67
N HIS A 102 -1.87 -9.92 2.52
CA HIS A 102 -1.14 -8.70 2.18
C HIS A 102 0.16 -8.60 2.97
N TRP A 103 1.08 -7.80 2.43
CA TRP A 103 2.25 -7.31 3.15
C TRP A 103 2.40 -5.81 2.90
N ALA A 104 3.14 -5.12 3.75
CA ALA A 104 3.33 -3.68 3.62
C ALA A 104 4.78 -3.29 3.89
N ILE A 105 5.22 -2.23 3.21
CA ILE A 105 6.56 -1.69 3.35
C ILE A 105 6.48 -0.17 3.48
N SER A 106 7.17 0.36 4.48
CA SER A 106 7.47 1.79 4.56
C SER A 106 8.90 1.99 4.07
N PRO A 107 9.13 2.61 2.90
CA PRO A 107 10.45 2.77 2.34
C PRO A 107 11.42 3.48 3.29
N LYS A 108 10.97 4.54 3.97
CA LYS A 108 11.78 5.27 4.97
C LYS A 108 12.21 4.38 6.13
N MET A 109 11.28 3.66 6.74
CA MET A 109 11.63 2.80 7.87
C MET A 109 12.58 1.68 7.44
N HIS A 110 12.30 1.02 6.32
CA HIS A 110 13.13 -0.09 5.84
C HIS A 110 14.51 0.36 5.37
N HIS A 111 14.63 1.57 4.82
CA HIS A 111 15.94 2.12 4.48
C HIS A 111 16.80 2.42 5.71
N LEU A 112 16.18 2.80 6.83
CA LEU A 112 16.88 3.12 8.08
C LEU A 112 17.35 1.88 8.85
N ILE A 113 16.63 0.76 8.74
CA ILE A 113 16.87 -0.42 9.59
C ILE A 113 17.51 -1.60 8.85
N THR A 114 17.55 -1.56 7.51
CA THR A 114 18.04 -2.67 6.68
C THR A 114 19.31 -2.27 5.96
N ASP A 115 20.30 -3.17 5.97
CA ASP A 115 21.51 -3.00 5.15
C ASP A 115 21.17 -2.95 3.66
N LYS A 116 21.87 -2.09 2.92
CA LYS A 116 21.61 -1.86 1.48
C LYS A 116 21.65 -3.17 0.68
N GLU A 117 22.54 -4.08 1.03
CA GLU A 117 22.70 -5.38 0.35
C GLU A 117 21.56 -6.36 0.67
N ALA A 118 20.96 -6.27 1.86
CA ALA A 118 19.88 -7.13 2.32
C ALA A 118 18.49 -6.66 1.86
N LEU A 119 18.35 -5.40 1.46
CA LEU A 119 17.06 -4.80 1.10
C LEU A 119 16.35 -5.54 -0.04
N LYS A 120 17.02 -5.73 -1.18
CA LYS A 120 16.40 -6.36 -2.35
C LYS A 120 16.03 -7.83 -2.09
N PRO A 121 16.90 -8.67 -1.50
CA PRO A 121 16.51 -9.99 -1.03
C PRO A 121 15.31 -9.96 -0.07
N GLY A 122 15.31 -9.06 0.91
CA GLY A 122 14.21 -8.93 1.88
C GLY A 122 12.87 -8.59 1.24
N ILE A 123 12.84 -7.65 0.28
CA ILE A 123 11.63 -7.30 -0.48
C ILE A 123 11.11 -8.52 -1.25
N LYS A 124 12.00 -9.32 -1.85
CA LYS A 124 11.59 -10.54 -2.57
C LYS A 124 10.98 -11.58 -1.64
N THR A 125 11.57 -11.79 -0.46
CA THR A 125 11.00 -12.70 0.55
C THR A 125 9.61 -12.24 1.00
N LEU A 126 9.39 -10.93 1.17
CA LEU A 126 8.06 -10.39 1.47
C LEU A 126 7.07 -10.67 0.33
N PHE A 127 7.48 -10.47 -0.92
CA PHE A 127 6.66 -10.79 -2.09
C PHE A 127 6.27 -12.28 -2.13
N GLU A 128 7.23 -13.18 -1.91
CA GLU A 128 7.02 -14.63 -1.92
C GLU A 128 6.16 -15.13 -0.75
N SER A 129 6.04 -14.35 0.34
CA SER A 129 5.20 -14.70 1.50
C SER A 129 3.70 -14.59 1.24
N VAL A 130 3.31 -13.91 0.15
CA VAL A 130 1.91 -13.75 -0.28
C VAL A 130 1.78 -14.30 -1.70
N ALA A 131 0.70 -15.01 -2.00
CA ALA A 131 0.53 -15.55 -3.34
C ALA A 131 0.51 -14.42 -4.40
N GLU A 132 1.19 -14.64 -5.53
CA GLU A 132 1.20 -13.67 -6.63
C GLU A 132 -0.22 -13.52 -7.23
N MET A 133 -0.60 -12.27 -7.49
CA MET A 133 -1.79 -11.95 -8.27
C MET A 133 -1.46 -12.07 -9.76
N GLN A 134 -2.05 -13.07 -10.42
CA GLN A 134 -2.01 -13.19 -11.88
C GLN A 134 -2.84 -12.05 -12.51
#